data_AF-A0A2S0N7H2-F1
#
_entry.id   AF-A0A2S0N7H2-F1
#
_cell.length_a   1.000
_cell.length_b   1.000
_cell.length_c   1.000
_cell.angle_alpha   90.00
_cell.angle_beta   90.00
_cell.angle_gamma   90.00
#
_symmetry.space_group_name_H-M   'P 1'
#
loop_
_entity.id
_entity.type
_entity.pdbx_description
1 polymer ?
#
loop_
_entity_poly.entity_id
_entity_poly.type
_entity_poly.pdbx_seq_one_letter_code
_entity_poly.pdbx_strand_id
1 'polypeptide(L)'
;MFVQAGQGPAHRRGCGQTMTDLVEVVMEALRDRDWTLACAESCTAGRLAQTLASGPGASRIFLGGVVAYTPSTKERVLAVPAEMLERPEGAVSEDVAVQMARGAADLTGADLALATTGVAGPSSDEEGNPVGRVYIALHDATAGDAEGAVRRFDFGDIGPKEVVERTVDAALILLAGHLAAQPHERSARQAQPGRRSGEGGGS
;
A
#
# COMPACT_ATOMS: atom_id res chain seq x y z
N MET A 1 34.26 -20.56 6.78
CA MET A 1 34.23 -19.94 8.12
C MET A 1 32.81 -19.47 8.35
N PHE A 2 31.99 -20.30 9.00
CA PHE A 2 30.57 -20.00 9.23
C PHE A 2 30.47 -19.24 10.55
N VAL A 3 29.91 -18.04 10.52
CA VAL A 3 29.64 -17.27 11.73
C VAL A 3 28.22 -17.63 12.19
N GLN A 4 28.13 -18.34 13.32
CA GLN A 4 26.88 -18.49 14.08
C GLN A 4 26.46 -17.12 14.60
N ALA A 5 25.28 -16.65 14.17
CA ALA A 5 24.60 -15.55 14.85
C ALA A 5 23.92 -16.09 16.11
N GLY A 6 24.37 -15.61 17.26
CA GLY A 6 23.77 -15.90 18.57
C GLY A 6 22.36 -15.31 18.68
N GLN A 7 21.45 -16.13 19.20
CA GLN A 7 20.08 -15.74 19.54
C GLN A 7 20.12 -14.85 20.80
N GLY A 8 19.81 -13.57 20.64
CA GLY A 8 19.53 -12.65 21.75
C GLY A 8 18.12 -12.86 22.31
N PRO A 9 17.85 -12.49 23.58
CA PRO A 9 16.63 -12.87 24.27
C PRO A 9 15.40 -12.15 23.70
N ALA A 10 14.35 -12.94 23.45
CA ALA A 10 13.04 -12.47 23.02
C ALA A 10 12.41 -11.56 24.09
N HIS A 11 12.27 -10.28 23.77
CA HIS A 11 11.60 -9.31 24.63
C HIS A 11 10.08 -9.46 24.45
N ARG A 12 9.40 -10.17 25.36
CA ARG A 12 7.94 -10.12 25.47
C ARG A 12 7.50 -8.73 25.93
N ARG A 13 6.61 -8.06 25.19
CA ARG A 13 5.77 -6.95 25.67
C ARG A 13 4.44 -6.94 24.92
N GLY A 14 3.33 -6.99 25.67
CA GLY A 14 2.00 -6.50 25.28
C GLY A 14 1.24 -7.31 24.24
N CYS A 15 -0.10 -7.25 24.31
CA CYS A 15 -0.97 -7.57 23.19
C CYS A 15 -0.64 -6.57 22.07
N GLY A 16 0.35 -6.89 21.24
CA GLY A 16 0.93 -5.99 20.24
C GLY A 16 1.40 -6.83 19.09
N GLN A 17 0.66 -6.78 17.98
CA GLN A 17 1.08 -7.41 16.74
C GLN A 17 2.41 -6.78 16.32
N THR A 18 3.41 -7.62 16.03
CA THR A 18 4.65 -7.16 15.41
C THR A 18 4.40 -6.82 13.95
N MET A 19 5.27 -6.03 13.33
CA MET A 19 5.21 -5.72 11.89
C MET A 19 5.07 -6.98 11.02
N THR A 20 5.84 -8.03 11.35
CA THR A 20 5.75 -9.33 10.68
C THR A 20 4.36 -9.93 10.82
N ASP A 21 3.76 -9.88 12.02
CA ASP A 21 2.42 -10.39 12.26
C ASP A 21 1.36 -9.63 11.43
N LEU A 22 1.51 -8.31 11.28
CA LEU A 22 0.60 -7.50 10.48
C LEU A 22 0.67 -7.82 8.98
N VAL A 23 1.88 -8.00 8.43
CA VAL A 23 2.05 -8.39 7.02
C VAL A 23 1.42 -9.76 6.77
N GLU A 24 1.61 -10.73 7.67
CA GLU A 24 0.99 -12.04 7.54
C GLU A 24 -0.54 -11.95 7.54
N VAL A 25 -1.11 -11.17 8.47
CA VAL A 25 -2.56 -10.96 8.57
C VAL A 25 -3.14 -10.35 7.29
N VAL A 26 -2.52 -9.30 6.74
CA VAL A 26 -3.03 -8.69 5.50
C VAL A 26 -2.89 -9.63 4.30
N MET A 27 -1.79 -10.38 4.20
CA MET A 27 -1.57 -11.33 3.10
C MET A 27 -2.55 -12.51 3.16
N GLU A 28 -2.86 -13.00 4.36
CA GLU A 28 -3.90 -14.02 4.54
C GLU A 28 -5.28 -13.48 4.14
N ALA A 29 -5.66 -12.29 4.62
CA ALA A 29 -6.95 -11.69 4.32
C ALA A 29 -7.16 -11.39 2.83
N LEU A 30 -6.11 -10.96 2.12
CA LEU A 30 -6.14 -10.75 0.66
C LEU A 30 -6.27 -12.08 -0.09
N ARG A 31 -5.51 -13.09 0.32
CA ARG A 31 -5.55 -14.43 -0.28
C ARG A 31 -6.93 -15.07 -0.17
N ASP A 32 -7.56 -14.96 0.98
CA ASP A 32 -8.89 -15.53 1.22
C ASP A 32 -9.98 -14.91 0.33
N ARG A 33 -9.73 -13.69 -0.18
CA ARG A 33 -10.61 -12.94 -1.10
C ARG A 33 -10.21 -13.07 -2.56
N ASP A 34 -9.08 -13.71 -2.87
CA ASP A 34 -8.45 -13.70 -4.19
C ASP A 34 -8.20 -12.25 -4.69
N TRP A 35 -7.85 -11.36 -3.75
CA TRP A 35 -7.55 -9.96 -4.04
C TRP A 35 -6.04 -9.71 -4.14
N THR A 36 -5.71 -8.75 -4.99
CA THR A 36 -4.36 -8.31 -5.28
C THR A 36 -4.09 -6.91 -4.73
N LEU A 37 -2.82 -6.58 -4.54
CA LEU A 37 -2.35 -5.35 -3.92
C LEU A 37 -1.20 -4.73 -4.71
N ALA A 38 -1.22 -3.41 -4.83
CA ALA A 38 -0.10 -2.61 -5.30
C ALA A 38 0.23 -1.47 -4.33
N CYS A 39 1.33 -0.75 -4.56
CA CYS A 39 1.61 0.47 -3.81
C CYS A 39 2.29 1.58 -4.63
N ALA A 40 2.06 2.83 -4.24
CA ALA A 40 2.81 4.00 -4.64
C ALA A 40 3.54 4.61 -3.44
N GLU A 41 4.84 4.87 -3.56
CA GLU A 41 5.65 5.36 -2.46
C GLU A 41 6.34 6.67 -2.82
N SER A 42 6.30 7.65 -1.93
CA SER A 42 7.19 8.80 -1.97
C SER A 42 8.15 8.75 -0.78
N CYS A 43 7.71 9.15 0.42
CA CYS A 43 8.59 9.27 1.59
C CYS A 43 9.14 7.94 2.10
N THR A 44 8.48 6.81 1.83
CA THR A 44 8.93 5.47 2.24
C THR A 44 9.93 4.83 1.26
N ALA A 45 10.08 5.38 0.06
CA ALA A 45 11.14 5.06 -0.89
C ALA A 45 11.39 3.56 -1.17
N GLY A 46 10.35 2.74 -1.22
CA GLY A 46 10.43 1.29 -1.49
C GLY A 46 10.33 0.43 -0.24
N ARG A 47 10.30 1.03 0.96
CA ARG A 47 10.20 0.30 2.22
C ARG A 47 8.84 -0.40 2.37
N LEU A 48 7.75 0.22 1.92
CA LEU A 48 6.44 -0.42 1.95
C LEU A 48 6.40 -1.61 0.98
N ALA A 49 6.87 -1.44 -0.26
CA ALA A 49 6.96 -2.52 -1.23
C ALA A 49 7.82 -3.68 -0.73
N GLN A 50 8.98 -3.39 -0.12
CA GLN A 50 9.84 -4.42 0.47
C GLN A 50 9.08 -5.21 1.56
N THR A 51 8.40 -4.50 2.46
CA THR A 51 7.63 -5.12 3.55
C THR A 51 6.51 -6.00 3.00
N LEU A 52 5.74 -5.52 2.01
CA LEU A 52 4.68 -6.30 1.37
C LEU A 52 5.24 -7.53 0.63
N ALA A 53 6.31 -7.36 -0.15
CA ALA A 53 6.96 -8.44 -0.88
C ALA A 53 7.57 -9.53 0.02
N SER A 54 7.87 -9.20 1.29
CA SER A 54 8.38 -10.16 2.28
C SER A 54 7.30 -11.08 2.86
N GLY A 55 6.03 -10.76 2.65
CA GLY A 55 4.90 -11.52 3.17
C GLY A 55 4.75 -12.92 2.57
N PRO A 56 4.25 -13.91 3.33
CA PRO A 56 4.00 -15.24 2.79
C PRO A 56 3.03 -15.23 1.62
N GLY A 57 3.44 -15.80 0.48
CA GLY A 57 2.62 -15.87 -0.72
C GLY A 57 2.51 -14.56 -1.50
N ALA A 58 3.33 -13.55 -1.18
CA ALA A 58 3.30 -12.23 -1.81
C ALA A 58 3.37 -12.28 -3.35
N SER A 59 4.04 -13.26 -3.96
CA SER A 59 4.14 -13.38 -5.43
C SER A 59 2.82 -13.57 -6.16
N ARG A 60 1.74 -13.94 -5.46
CA ARG A 60 0.38 -14.04 -6.02
C ARG A 60 -0.52 -12.85 -5.69
N ILE A 61 -0.11 -12.03 -4.72
CA ILE A 61 -0.94 -10.99 -4.11
C ILE A 61 -0.39 -9.61 -4.48
N PHE A 62 0.91 -9.40 -4.28
CA PHE A 62 1.57 -8.13 -4.51
C PHE A 62 2.04 -8.01 -5.97
N LEU A 63 1.35 -7.18 -6.75
CA LEU A 63 1.62 -7.01 -8.19
C LEU A 63 2.81 -6.09 -8.47
N GLY A 64 3.18 -5.26 -7.48
CA GLY A 64 4.34 -4.37 -7.55
C GLY A 64 4.03 -3.00 -6.99
N GLY A 65 4.95 -2.07 -7.22
CA GLY A 65 4.77 -0.70 -6.80
C GLY A 65 5.65 0.30 -7.53
N VAL A 66 5.30 1.58 -7.35
CA VAL A 66 5.99 2.72 -7.97
C VAL A 66 6.59 3.58 -6.88
N VAL A 67 7.89 3.83 -6.95
CA VAL A 67 8.52 4.88 -6.13
C VAL A 67 8.47 6.21 -6.89
N ALA A 68 7.50 7.05 -6.56
CA ALA A 68 7.25 8.35 -7.18
C ALA A 68 7.73 9.50 -6.27
N TYR A 69 9.05 9.60 -6.09
CA TYR A 69 9.65 10.56 -5.15
C TYR A 69 9.46 12.03 -5.59
N THR A 70 9.59 12.32 -6.88
CA THR A 70 9.48 13.68 -7.43
C THR A 70 8.07 13.99 -7.94
N PRO A 71 7.63 15.28 -7.97
CA PRO A 71 6.35 15.68 -8.57
C PRO A 71 6.20 15.18 -10.02
N SER A 72 7.26 15.29 -10.84
CA SER A 72 7.22 14.84 -12.24
C SER A 72 7.04 13.33 -12.40
N THR A 73 7.45 12.52 -11.42
CA THR A 73 7.19 11.07 -11.45
C THR A 73 5.76 10.76 -11.01
N LYS A 74 5.23 11.50 -10.02
CA LYS A 74 3.81 11.41 -9.61
C LYS A 74 2.89 11.72 -10.81
N GLU A 75 3.19 12.77 -11.56
CA GLU A 75 2.43 13.13 -12.75
C GLU A 75 2.54 12.07 -13.85
N ARG A 76 3.75 11.74 -14.29
CA ARG A 76 3.96 10.89 -15.48
C ARG A 76 3.58 9.43 -15.28
N VAL A 77 3.79 8.88 -14.08
CA VAL A 77 3.64 7.44 -13.83
C VAL A 77 2.34 7.12 -13.11
N LEU A 78 1.90 8.00 -12.21
CA LEU A 78 0.69 7.80 -11.40
C LEU A 78 -0.47 8.71 -11.81
N ALA A 79 -0.33 9.44 -12.92
CA ALA A 79 -1.35 10.34 -13.45
C ALA A 79 -1.88 11.34 -12.41
N VAL A 80 -1.02 11.82 -11.51
CA VAL A 80 -1.38 12.91 -10.58
C VAL A 80 -1.46 14.22 -11.38
N PRO A 81 -2.61 14.92 -11.41
CA PRO A 81 -2.74 16.17 -12.15
C PRO A 81 -1.72 17.23 -11.69
N ALA A 82 -1.09 17.91 -12.65
CA ALA A 82 -0.13 18.99 -12.34
C ALA A 82 -0.75 20.09 -11.47
N GLU A 83 -2.00 20.47 -11.76
CA GLU A 83 -2.77 21.45 -10.99
C GLU A 83 -2.94 21.09 -9.50
N MET A 84 -2.81 19.81 -9.14
CA MET A 84 -2.85 19.34 -7.75
C MET A 84 -1.49 19.52 -7.07
N LEU A 85 -0.40 19.30 -7.81
CA LEU A 85 0.97 19.45 -7.35
C LEU A 85 1.40 20.92 -7.23
N GLU A 86 0.73 21.83 -7.96
CA GLU A 86 0.99 23.28 -7.93
C GLU A 86 0.25 24.01 -6.79
N ARG A 87 -0.56 23.30 -6.01
CA ARG A 87 -1.26 23.88 -4.85
C ARG A 87 -0.27 24.23 -3.72
N PRO A 88 -0.66 25.10 -2.77
CA PRO A 88 0.23 25.50 -1.67
C PRO A 88 0.81 24.34 -0.85
N GLU A 89 0.09 23.23 -0.70
CA GLU A 89 0.55 22.03 0.02
C GLU A 89 1.43 21.10 -0.85
N GLY A 90 1.44 21.32 -2.16
CA GLY A 90 2.19 20.55 -3.14
C GLY A 90 1.90 19.04 -3.09
N ALA A 91 2.98 18.26 -3.16
CA ALA A 91 2.92 16.81 -3.19
C ALA A 91 2.49 16.16 -1.85
N VAL A 92 2.43 16.91 -0.75
CA VAL A 92 2.12 16.41 0.60
C VAL A 92 0.70 16.81 0.98
N SER A 93 -0.26 16.20 0.30
CA SER A 93 -1.69 16.45 0.49
C SER A 93 -2.53 15.18 0.38
N GLU A 94 -3.76 15.26 0.90
CA GLU A 94 -4.74 14.18 0.85
C GLU A 94 -5.06 13.77 -0.60
N ASP A 95 -5.38 14.75 -1.44
CA ASP A 95 -5.74 14.54 -2.85
C ASP A 95 -4.62 13.84 -3.62
N VAL A 96 -3.36 14.24 -3.39
CA VAL A 96 -2.20 13.60 -4.04
C VAL A 96 -2.06 12.16 -3.58
N ALA A 97 -2.23 11.87 -2.29
CA ALA A 97 -2.19 10.50 -1.78
C ALA A 97 -3.27 9.63 -2.42
N VAL A 98 -4.52 10.11 -2.47
CA VAL A 98 -5.64 9.40 -3.10
C VAL A 98 -5.38 9.12 -4.57
N GLN A 99 -4.93 10.14 -5.32
CA GLN A 99 -4.65 9.99 -6.74
C GLN A 99 -3.46 9.07 -7.00
N MET A 100 -2.42 9.10 -6.16
CA MET A 100 -1.30 8.15 -6.25
C MET A 100 -1.75 6.71 -6.01
N ALA A 101 -2.64 6.47 -5.05
CA ALA A 101 -3.16 5.12 -4.77
C ALA A 101 -3.96 4.60 -5.96
N ARG A 102 -4.88 5.43 -6.48
CA ARG A 102 -5.64 5.11 -7.69
C ARG A 102 -4.74 4.84 -8.88
N GLY A 103 -3.76 5.71 -9.15
CA GLY A 103 -2.81 5.53 -10.25
C GLY A 103 -2.00 4.24 -10.16
N ALA A 104 -1.65 3.80 -8.94
CA ALA A 104 -0.97 2.52 -8.74
C ALA A 104 -1.89 1.32 -9.02
N ALA A 105 -3.15 1.37 -8.62
CA ALA A 105 -4.14 0.35 -8.96
C ALA A 105 -4.36 0.29 -10.47
N ASP A 106 -4.62 1.44 -11.11
CA ASP A 106 -4.85 1.54 -12.56
C ASP A 106 -3.65 1.02 -13.37
N LEU A 107 -2.42 1.32 -12.94
CA LEU A 107 -1.19 0.89 -13.62
C LEU A 107 -0.96 -0.62 -13.52
N THR A 108 -1.30 -1.23 -12.39
CA THR A 108 -0.99 -2.64 -12.11
C THR A 108 -2.17 -3.58 -12.35
N GLY A 109 -3.39 -3.06 -12.40
CA GLY A 109 -4.63 -3.83 -12.35
C GLY A 109 -4.92 -4.45 -10.99
N ALA A 110 -4.34 -3.91 -9.90
CA ALA A 110 -4.55 -4.43 -8.55
C ALA A 110 -5.95 -4.09 -8.01
N ASP A 111 -6.51 -5.00 -7.22
CA ASP A 111 -7.80 -4.79 -6.54
C ASP A 111 -7.71 -3.69 -5.49
N LEU A 112 -6.60 -3.65 -4.74
CA LEU A 112 -6.30 -2.60 -3.77
C LEU A 112 -4.95 -1.94 -4.08
N ALA A 113 -4.81 -0.66 -3.71
CA ALA A 113 -3.51 0.00 -3.75
C ALA A 113 -3.30 0.99 -2.60
N LEU A 114 -2.11 0.94 -1.99
CA LEU A 114 -1.69 1.89 -0.96
C LEU A 114 -0.87 3.03 -1.58
N ALA A 115 -0.94 4.23 -1.01
CA ALA A 115 -0.03 5.31 -1.34
C ALA A 115 0.51 6.03 -0.11
N THR A 116 1.78 6.44 -0.16
CA THR A 116 2.43 7.24 0.89
C THR A 116 3.05 8.51 0.30
N THR A 117 2.72 9.67 0.88
CA THR A 117 3.38 10.95 0.57
C THR A 117 3.56 11.78 1.83
N GLY A 118 4.70 12.43 1.99
CA GLY A 118 5.05 13.07 3.26
C GLY A 118 6.46 13.60 3.34
N VAL A 119 6.75 14.26 4.46
CA VAL A 119 8.05 14.83 4.79
C VAL A 119 8.71 13.99 5.89
N ALA A 120 9.65 13.11 5.51
CA ALA A 120 10.41 12.33 6.49
C ALA A 120 11.41 13.20 7.29
N GLY A 121 11.84 14.34 6.73
CA GLY A 121 12.85 15.22 7.32
C GLY A 121 14.24 15.03 6.68
N PRO A 122 15.29 15.66 7.22
CA PRO A 122 15.33 16.34 8.53
C PRO A 122 14.79 17.78 8.53
N SER A 123 14.41 18.34 7.37
CA SER A 123 13.83 19.66 7.26
C SER A 123 12.42 19.60 6.65
N SER A 124 11.65 20.68 6.81
CA SER A 124 10.46 20.91 6.01
C SER A 124 10.77 20.83 4.51
N ASP A 125 9.76 20.54 3.70
CA ASP A 125 9.86 20.65 2.24
C ASP A 125 9.82 22.11 1.77
N GLU A 126 9.89 22.30 0.45
CA GLU A 126 9.93 23.62 -0.18
C GLU A 126 8.62 24.39 0.01
N GLU A 127 7.51 23.67 0.14
CA GLU A 127 6.17 24.16 0.41
C GLU A 127 5.91 24.50 1.89
N GLY A 128 6.86 24.16 2.78
CA GLY A 128 6.79 24.46 4.20
C GLY A 128 5.99 23.45 5.03
N ASN A 129 5.67 22.27 4.49
CA ASN A 129 5.09 21.18 5.25
C ASN A 129 6.05 20.73 6.36
N PRO A 130 5.56 20.52 7.60
CA PRO A 130 6.42 20.18 8.72
C PRO A 130 6.95 18.74 8.62
N VAL A 131 8.16 18.52 9.17
CA VAL A 131 8.73 17.18 9.35
C VAL A 131 7.76 16.28 10.10
N GLY A 132 7.59 15.05 9.59
CA GLY A 132 6.69 14.04 10.13
C GLY A 132 5.26 14.14 9.62
N ARG A 133 4.93 15.12 8.76
CA ARG A 133 3.63 15.14 8.07
C ARG A 133 3.59 14.09 6.97
N VAL A 134 2.62 13.19 7.05
CA VAL A 134 2.42 12.10 6.08
C VAL A 134 0.93 11.91 5.80
N TYR A 135 0.61 11.69 4.54
CA TYR A 135 -0.69 11.19 4.08
C TYR A 135 -0.53 9.77 3.57
N ILE A 136 -1.46 8.91 4.00
CA ILE A 136 -1.56 7.53 3.57
C ILE A 136 -2.95 7.31 3.01
N ALA A 137 -3.03 6.87 1.77
CA ALA A 137 -4.28 6.52 1.12
C ALA A 137 -4.31 5.02 0.78
N LEU A 138 -5.51 4.48 0.76
CA LEU A 138 -5.88 3.17 0.25
C LEU A 138 -6.94 3.41 -0.81
N HIS A 139 -6.72 2.88 -2.01
CA HIS A 139 -7.72 2.78 -3.04
C HIS A 139 -8.26 1.34 -3.08
N ASP A 140 -9.58 1.20 -3.18
CA ASP A 140 -10.29 -0.07 -3.36
C ASP A 140 -11.02 -0.03 -4.70
N ALA A 141 -10.51 -0.78 -5.69
CA ALA A 141 -11.09 -0.90 -7.02
C ALA A 141 -12.21 -1.94 -7.08
N THR A 142 -12.41 -2.73 -6.03
CA THR A 142 -13.49 -3.71 -5.92
C THR A 142 -14.82 -3.05 -5.54
N ALA A 143 -14.74 -1.89 -4.91
CA ALA A 143 -15.86 -1.15 -4.37
C ALA A 143 -16.25 0.05 -5.25
N GLY A 144 -16.74 -0.23 -6.47
CA GLY A 144 -17.47 0.72 -7.32
C GLY A 144 -16.90 2.16 -7.37
N ASP A 145 -17.78 3.15 -7.21
CA ASP A 145 -17.48 4.56 -7.54
C ASP A 145 -16.67 5.35 -6.48
N ALA A 146 -16.39 4.80 -5.29
CA ALA A 146 -15.35 5.28 -4.35
C ALA A 146 -15.50 4.64 -2.95
N GLU A 147 -14.66 3.67 -2.58
CA GLU A 147 -14.54 3.25 -1.17
C GLU A 147 -13.10 2.96 -0.75
N GLY A 148 -12.21 3.92 -1.00
CA GLY A 148 -10.90 3.95 -0.37
C GLY A 148 -10.92 4.49 1.05
N ALA A 149 -9.75 4.58 1.68
CA ALA A 149 -9.56 5.29 2.96
C ALA A 149 -8.33 6.19 2.86
N VAL A 150 -8.38 7.38 3.48
CA VAL A 150 -7.22 8.28 3.54
C VAL A 150 -7.06 8.84 4.93
N ARG A 151 -5.82 8.93 5.40
CA ARG A 151 -5.50 9.45 6.73
C ARG A 151 -4.24 10.31 6.70
N ARG A 152 -4.32 11.43 7.41
CA ARG A 152 -3.19 12.30 7.74
C ARG A 152 -2.58 11.89 9.08
N PHE A 153 -1.26 11.90 9.14
CA PHE A 153 -0.46 11.68 10.34
C PHE A 153 0.53 12.83 10.50
N ASP A 154 0.70 13.30 11.74
CA ASP A 154 1.79 14.20 12.11
C ASP A 154 2.65 13.47 13.16
N PHE A 155 3.70 12.79 12.70
CA PHE A 155 4.60 12.04 13.58
C PHE A 155 5.58 12.95 14.34
N GLY A 156 5.73 14.20 13.90
CA GLY A 156 6.74 15.12 14.38
C GLY A 156 8.15 14.74 13.93
N ASP A 157 9.14 15.51 14.38
CA ASP A 157 10.55 15.24 14.10
C ASP A 157 11.10 14.15 15.03
N ILE A 158 10.80 12.91 14.67
CA ILE A 158 11.31 11.70 15.34
C ILE A 158 12.49 11.07 14.57
N GLY A 159 13.03 11.80 13.60
CA GLY A 159 14.10 11.35 12.71
C GLY A 159 13.57 10.65 11.44
N PRO A 160 14.21 10.85 10.27
CA PRO A 160 13.69 10.36 8.99
C PRO A 160 13.43 8.87 8.92
N LYS A 161 14.32 8.06 9.51
CA LYS A 161 14.16 6.61 9.55
C LYS A 161 12.90 6.22 10.31
N GLU A 162 12.66 6.80 11.47
CA GLU A 162 11.49 6.45 12.29
C GLU A 162 10.19 6.92 11.62
N VAL A 163 10.17 8.11 10.99
CA VAL A 163 9.00 8.56 10.20
C VAL A 163 8.68 7.55 9.10
N VAL A 164 9.69 7.02 8.41
CA VAL A 164 9.49 5.98 7.39
C VAL A 164 8.92 4.69 7.98
N GLU A 165 9.49 4.15 9.06
CA GLU A 165 8.97 2.91 9.68
C GLU A 165 7.52 3.09 10.16
N ARG A 166 7.22 4.22 10.84
CA ARG A 166 5.86 4.54 11.30
C ARG A 166 4.86 4.71 10.16
N THR A 167 5.31 5.23 9.03
CA THR A 167 4.48 5.33 7.83
C THR A 167 4.14 3.94 7.29
N VAL A 168 5.09 3.01 7.26
CA VAL A 168 4.82 1.63 6.82
C VAL A 168 3.87 0.91 7.79
N ASP A 169 4.10 1.03 9.10
CA ASP A 169 3.19 0.47 10.12
C ASP A 169 1.77 0.99 9.93
N ALA A 170 1.62 2.31 9.81
CA ALA A 170 0.33 2.96 9.65
C ALA A 170 -0.38 2.57 8.35
N ALA A 171 0.36 2.35 7.26
CA ALA A 171 -0.20 1.86 5.99
C ALA A 171 -0.74 0.43 6.11
N LEU A 172 -0.02 -0.46 6.78
CA LEU A 172 -0.49 -1.82 7.03
C LEU A 172 -1.70 -1.85 7.97
N ILE A 173 -1.71 -1.00 9.00
CA ILE A 173 -2.86 -0.85 9.91
C ILE A 173 -4.10 -0.34 9.14
N LEU A 174 -3.92 0.63 8.24
CA LEU A 174 -5.00 1.14 7.41
C LEU A 174 -5.58 0.02 6.52
N LEU A 175 -4.71 -0.74 5.85
CA LEU A 175 -5.12 -1.89 5.03
C LEU A 175 -5.81 -2.98 5.84
N ALA A 176 -5.25 -3.36 7.00
CA ALA A 176 -5.85 -4.36 7.87
C ALA A 176 -7.24 -3.94 8.37
N GLY A 177 -7.38 -2.66 8.76
CA GLY A 177 -8.66 -2.10 9.18
C GLY A 177 -9.71 -2.13 8.07
N HIS A 178 -9.30 -1.78 6.83
CA HIS A 178 -10.17 -1.86 5.66
C HIS A 178 -10.64 -3.28 5.37
N LEU A 179 -9.71 -4.24 5.32
CA LEU A 179 -10.01 -5.65 5.07
C LEU A 179 -10.90 -6.26 6.17
N ALA A 180 -10.77 -5.81 7.42
CA ALA A 180 -11.61 -6.25 8.52
C ALA A 180 -13.04 -5.69 8.46
N ALA A 181 -13.24 -4.51 7.85
CA ALA A 181 -14.55 -3.90 7.67
C ALA A 181 -15.34 -4.53 6.51
N GLN A 182 -14.66 -5.12 5.52
CA GLN A 182 -15.28 -5.76 4.36
C GLN A 182 -15.81 -7.16 4.71
N PRO A 183 -17.11 -7.46 4.45
CA PRO A 183 -17.67 -8.78 4.70
C PRO A 183 -16.96 -9.86 3.88
N HIS A 184 -16.66 -10.99 4.51
CA HIS A 184 -16.02 -12.11 3.83
C HIS A 184 -17.08 -12.93 3.07
N GLU A 185 -17.32 -12.62 1.80
CA GLU A 185 -18.09 -13.52 0.94
C GLU A 185 -17.21 -14.71 0.53
N ARG A 186 -17.29 -15.84 1.26
CA ARG A 186 -16.72 -17.09 0.77
C ARG A 186 -17.48 -17.52 -0.49
N SER A 187 -16.77 -17.50 -1.63
CA SER A 187 -17.07 -18.26 -2.85
C SER A 187 -18.26 -17.80 -3.71
N ALA A 188 -17.97 -17.05 -4.77
CA ALA A 188 -18.81 -16.99 -5.98
C ALA A 188 -18.05 -17.26 -7.29
N ARG A 189 -16.69 -17.27 -7.30
CA ARG A 189 -15.90 -17.51 -8.52
C ARG A 189 -15.65 -18.98 -8.89
N GLN A 190 -16.07 -19.96 -8.08
CA GLN A 190 -15.98 -21.39 -8.43
C GLN A 190 -17.19 -21.95 -9.21
N ALA A 191 -18.13 -21.12 -9.65
CA ALA A 191 -19.29 -21.56 -10.44
C ALA A 191 -19.30 -20.95 -11.86
N GLN A 192 -18.27 -21.22 -12.66
CA GLN A 192 -18.45 -21.25 -14.11
C GLN A 192 -18.03 -22.64 -14.62
N PRO A 193 -18.99 -23.54 -14.92
CA PRO A 193 -18.68 -24.79 -15.58
C PRO A 193 -18.09 -24.46 -16.95
N GLY A 194 -16.95 -25.08 -17.26
CA GLY A 194 -16.25 -24.91 -18.52
C GLY A 194 -17.20 -25.06 -19.71
N ARG A 195 -17.12 -24.10 -20.65
CA ARG A 195 -17.62 -24.30 -22.00
C ARG A 195 -16.80 -25.45 -22.61
N ARG A 196 -17.31 -26.67 -22.50
CA ARG A 196 -16.87 -27.79 -23.32
C ARG A 196 -17.28 -27.51 -24.76
N SER A 197 -16.27 -27.52 -25.62
CA SER A 197 -16.25 -27.97 -27.00
C SER A 197 -17.57 -28.55 -27.54
N GLY A 198 -18.12 -27.87 -28.55
CA GLY A 198 -18.97 -28.48 -29.57
C GLY A 198 -18.16 -28.66 -30.85
N GLU A 199 -17.42 -29.77 -30.94
CA GLU A 199 -17.05 -30.36 -32.23
C GLU A 199 -18.10 -31.41 -32.62
N GLY A 200 -18.43 -31.45 -33.91
CA GLY A 200 -19.24 -32.47 -34.58
C GLY A 200 -20.51 -31.86 -35.20
N GLY A 201 -20.76 -31.89 -36.51
CA GLY A 201 -20.10 -32.53 -37.64
C GLY A 201 -21.09 -32.63 -38.83
N GLY A 202 -20.59 -32.70 -40.07
CA GLY A 202 -21.34 -33.07 -41.29
C GLY A 202 -22.23 -31.95 -41.86
N SER A 203 -22.19 -31.60 -43.15
CA SER A 203 -21.80 -32.28 -44.38
C SER A 203 -21.31 -31.28 -45.43
#